data_AF-A0A3P8VQ36-F1
#
_entry.id   AF-A0A3P8VQ36-F1
#
_cell.length_a   1.000
_cell.length_b   1.000
_cell.length_c   1.000
_cell.angle_alpha   90.00
_cell.angle_beta   90.00
_cell.angle_gamma   90.00
#
_symmetry.space_group_name_H-M   'P 1'
#
loop_
_entity.id
_entity.type
_entity.pdbx_description
1 polymer ?
#
loop_
_entity_poly.entity_id
_entity_poly.type
_entity_poly.pdbx_seq_one_letter_code
_entity_poly.pdbx_strand_id
1 'polypeptide(L)'
;MRFSTPLSQVLTRLSSILNVPPSALLLLREELELPQDSSVGELGLGITDILECVVMVTADRTTPEEGVIKFRVQSKDRDASQEFSLHRDAALGSVLTPYLSCFPPCARKKVVFHFDGSKVSLTQTPAELDMEDGDILEVWT
;
A
#
# COMPACT_ATOMS: atom_id res chain seq x y z
N MET A 1 -3.99 42.01 1.30
CA MET A 1 -4.19 40.61 1.72
C MET A 1 -2.82 39.96 1.77
N ARG A 2 -2.35 39.53 2.95
CA ARG A 2 -1.06 38.83 3.06
C ARG A 2 -1.26 37.43 2.49
N PHE A 3 -0.67 37.15 1.33
CA PHE A 3 -0.58 35.79 0.81
C PHE A 3 0.27 34.99 1.79
N SER A 4 -0.37 34.12 2.56
CA SER A 4 0.33 33.25 3.48
C SER A 4 0.38 31.84 2.91
N THR A 5 1.53 31.18 3.10
CA THR A 5 1.77 29.83 2.60
C THR A 5 0.90 28.83 3.36
N PRO A 6 0.17 27.93 2.69
CA PRO A 6 -0.55 26.85 3.35
C PRO A 6 0.42 25.81 3.91
N LEU A 7 0.08 25.20 5.05
CA LEU A 7 0.90 24.14 5.64
C LEU A 7 1.02 22.91 4.72
N SER A 8 0.01 22.62 3.90
CA SER A 8 0.08 21.57 2.87
C SER A 8 1.29 21.72 1.92
N GLN A 9 1.65 22.95 1.54
CA GLN A 9 2.82 23.22 0.70
C GLN A 9 4.13 23.03 1.47
N VAL A 10 4.15 23.35 2.77
CA VAL A 10 5.28 23.05 3.67
C VAL A 10 5.49 21.55 3.79
N LEU A 11 4.42 20.78 4.00
CA LEU A 11 4.45 19.32 4.06
C LEU A 11 4.95 18.69 2.76
N THR A 12 4.55 19.23 1.61
CA THR A 12 5.07 18.75 0.31
C THR A 12 6.57 18.96 0.19
N ARG A 13 7.09 20.08 0.68
CA ARG A 13 8.53 20.36 0.67
C ARG A 13 9.28 19.46 1.65
N LEU A 14 8.75 19.24 2.84
CA LEU A 14 9.31 18.32 3.84
C LEU A 14 9.32 16.88 3.34
N SER A 15 8.24 16.46 2.66
CA SER A 15 8.13 15.16 2.01
C SER A 15 9.29 14.91 1.04
N SER A 16 9.62 15.89 0.20
CA SER A 16 10.75 15.78 -0.72
C SER A 16 12.11 15.74 -0.02
N ILE A 17 12.25 16.40 1.14
CA ILE A 17 13.52 16.44 1.89
C ILE A 17 13.72 15.14 2.66
N LEU A 18 12.66 14.63 3.29
CA LEU A 18 12.67 13.44 4.14
C LEU A 18 12.46 12.15 3.35
N ASN A 19 12.10 12.24 2.06
CA ASN A 19 11.78 11.14 1.17
C ASN A 19 10.67 10.22 1.72
N VAL A 20 9.63 10.84 2.27
CA VAL A 20 8.41 10.19 2.79
C VAL A 20 7.19 10.91 2.25
N PRO A 21 6.03 10.24 2.06
CA PRO A 21 4.85 10.90 1.52
C PRO A 21 4.32 12.01 2.45
N PRO A 22 3.71 13.09 1.93
CA PRO A 22 3.22 14.20 2.76
C PRO A 22 2.16 13.76 3.79
N SER A 23 1.41 12.70 3.46
CA SER A 23 0.41 12.07 4.35
C SER A 23 1.02 11.36 5.56
N ALA A 24 2.30 10.99 5.50
CA ALA A 24 3.04 10.38 6.61
C ALA A 24 3.65 11.42 7.57
N LEU A 25 3.47 12.71 7.29
CA LEU A 25 4.08 13.79 8.07
C LEU A 25 3.01 14.47 8.94
N LEU A 26 3.29 14.55 10.24
CA LEU A 26 2.55 15.36 11.19
C LEU A 26 3.42 16.53 11.65
N LEU A 27 2.84 17.73 11.68
CA LEU A 27 3.47 18.91 12.27
C LEU A 27 2.81 19.24 13.59
N LEU A 28 3.63 19.45 14.61
CA LEU A 28 3.23 19.80 15.96
C LEU A 28 3.87 21.12 16.37
N ARG A 29 3.13 21.91 17.15
CA ARG A 29 3.65 23.09 17.87
C ARG A 29 3.23 22.93 19.32
N GLU A 30 4.20 22.92 20.25
CA GLU A 30 3.92 22.74 21.69
C GLU A 30 3.05 21.49 21.93
N GLU A 31 3.39 20.36 21.30
CA GLU A 31 2.64 19.09 21.38
C GLU A 31 1.21 19.12 20.80
N LEU A 32 0.80 20.23 20.16
CA LEU A 32 -0.50 20.34 19.49
C LEU A 32 -0.39 20.16 17.97
N GLU A 33 -1.25 19.30 17.44
CA GLU A 33 -1.32 19.01 16.00
C GLU A 33 -1.77 20.24 15.22
N LEU A 34 -1.03 20.56 14.15
CA LEU A 34 -1.35 21.68 13.28
C LEU A 34 -2.28 21.27 12.14
N PRO A 35 -3.38 22.01 11.87
CA PRO A 35 -4.26 21.73 10.74
C PRO A 35 -3.55 21.95 9.41
N GLN A 36 -3.57 20.95 8.52
CA GLN A 36 -2.86 21.01 7.24
C GLN A 36 -3.47 22.00 6.24
N ASP A 37 -4.77 22.27 6.38
CA ASP A 37 -5.53 23.22 5.55
C ASP A 37 -5.31 24.69 5.95
N SER A 38 -4.73 24.93 7.13
CA SER A 38 -4.45 26.28 7.61
C SER A 38 -3.16 26.85 7.01
N SER A 39 -3.11 28.16 6.91
CA SER A 39 -1.91 28.89 6.50
C SER A 39 -1.01 29.27 7.68
N VAL A 40 0.27 29.47 7.40
CA VAL A 40 1.28 29.93 8.38
C VAL A 40 0.79 31.20 9.09
N GLY A 41 0.10 32.10 8.38
CA GLY A 41 -0.41 33.36 8.89
C GLY A 41 -1.65 33.21 9.78
N GLU A 42 -2.53 32.26 9.48
CA GLU A 42 -3.70 31.93 10.32
C GLU A 42 -3.27 31.29 11.64
N LEU A 43 -2.20 30.50 11.61
CA LEU A 43 -1.64 29.85 12.79
C LEU A 43 -0.67 30.75 13.58
N GLY A 44 -0.45 31.98 13.10
CA GLY A 44 0.46 32.94 13.74
C GLY A 44 1.90 32.43 13.83
N LEU A 45 2.32 31.60 12.87
CA LEU A 45 3.67 31.03 12.82
C LEU A 45 4.65 32.07 12.29
N GLY A 46 5.65 32.38 13.11
CA GLY A 46 6.78 33.25 12.80
C GLY A 46 8.07 32.48 12.56
N ILE A 47 9.12 33.19 12.14
CA ILE A 47 10.45 32.61 11.89
C ILE A 47 11.15 32.07 13.15
N THR A 48 10.64 32.43 14.34
CA THR A 48 11.15 31.98 15.64
C THR A 48 10.45 30.73 16.15
N ASP A 49 9.35 30.34 15.52
CA ASP A 49 8.61 29.15 15.94
C ASP A 49 9.31 27.89 15.45
N ILE A 50 9.46 26.94 16.37
CA ILE A 50 10.00 25.62 16.08
C ILE A 50 8.82 24.66 16.01
N LEU A 51 8.75 23.92 14.90
CA LEU A 51 7.76 22.88 14.69
C LEU A 51 8.42 21.52 14.83
N GLU A 52 7.75 20.62 15.52
CA GLU A 52 8.11 19.21 15.52
C GLU A 52 7.48 18.54 14.32
N CYS A 53 8.31 17.86 13.52
CA CYS A 53 7.84 17.05 12.41
C CYS A 53 8.00 15.58 12.79
N VAL A 54 6.87 14.91 12.98
CA VAL A 54 6.84 13.48 13.29
C VAL A 54 6.51 12.75 12.00
N VAL A 55 7.42 11.86 11.60
CA VAL A 55 7.13 10.88 10.56
C VAL A 55 6.27 9.82 11.21
N MET A 56 4.97 9.89 10.98
CA MET A 56 4.09 8.79 11.30
C MET A 56 4.47 7.63 10.39
N VAL A 57 4.69 6.46 10.97
CA VAL A 57 4.56 5.22 10.21
C VAL A 57 3.08 5.10 9.90
N THR A 58 2.63 5.83 8.87
CA THR A 58 1.42 5.45 8.19
C THR A 58 1.74 4.10 7.59
N ALA A 59 1.31 3.02 8.28
CA ALA A 59 0.79 1.89 7.53
C ALA A 59 -0.09 2.53 6.45
N ASP A 60 0.36 2.36 5.21
CA ASP A 60 -0.09 3.06 4.01
C ASP A 60 -1.52 3.57 4.20
N ARG A 61 -1.69 4.88 4.40
CA ARG A 61 -3.02 5.50 4.42
C ARG A 61 -3.52 5.59 2.97
N THR A 62 -3.47 4.49 2.23
CA THR A 62 -4.67 4.07 1.51
C THR A 62 -5.76 4.00 2.58
N THR A 63 -6.95 4.50 2.26
CA THR A 63 -8.21 4.20 2.95
C THR A 63 -8.15 2.82 3.63
N PRO A 64 -8.78 2.58 4.81
CA PRO A 64 -8.97 1.21 5.28
C PRO A 64 -9.38 0.42 4.05
N GLU A 65 -8.53 -0.51 3.63
CA GLU A 65 -8.65 -1.10 2.31
C GLU A 65 -9.85 -2.04 2.37
N GLU A 66 -11.05 -1.46 2.37
CA GLU A 66 -12.32 -2.16 2.29
C GLU A 66 -12.29 -2.89 0.96
N GLY A 67 -11.81 -4.13 1.01
CA GLY A 67 -11.61 -4.95 -0.15
C GLY A 67 -10.18 -5.41 -0.40
N VAL A 68 -9.13 -5.01 0.32
CA VAL A 68 -7.85 -5.73 0.20
C VAL A 68 -7.90 -6.99 1.04
N ILE A 69 -7.67 -8.11 0.37
CA ILE A 69 -7.55 -9.42 0.97
C ILE A 69 -6.09 -9.86 1.01
N LYS A 70 -5.72 -10.61 2.03
CA LYS A 70 -4.44 -11.31 2.12
C LYS A 70 -4.63 -12.77 1.80
N PHE A 71 -3.85 -13.31 0.88
CA PHE A 71 -3.91 -14.72 0.52
C PHE A 71 -2.50 -15.29 0.35
N ARG A 72 -2.39 -16.61 0.46
CA ARG A 72 -1.11 -17.34 0.40
C ARG A 72 -1.04 -18.16 -0.86
N VAL A 73 0.02 -17.99 -1.62
CA VAL A 73 0.34 -18.83 -2.78
C VAL A 73 1.23 -19.96 -2.31
N GLN A 74 0.78 -21.20 -2.47
CA GLN A 74 1.49 -22.40 -1.98
C GLN A 74 1.65 -23.43 -3.09
N SER A 75 2.87 -23.92 -3.30
CA SER A 75 3.13 -25.04 -4.20
C SER A 75 2.86 -26.36 -3.51
N LYS A 76 2.26 -27.33 -4.22
CA LYS A 76 2.01 -28.66 -3.67
C LYS A 76 3.30 -29.40 -3.28
N ASP A 77 4.39 -29.13 -3.99
CA ASP A 77 5.68 -29.81 -3.83
C ASP A 77 6.64 -29.12 -2.85
N ARG A 78 6.31 -27.92 -2.35
CA ARG A 78 7.18 -27.16 -1.45
C ARG A 78 6.41 -26.67 -0.23
N ASP A 79 7.01 -26.85 0.95
CA ASP A 79 6.57 -26.20 2.19
C ASP A 79 6.71 -24.66 2.16
N ALA A 80 7.25 -24.10 1.08
CA ALA A 80 7.33 -22.67 0.88
C ALA A 80 5.97 -22.11 0.43
N SER A 81 5.37 -21.30 1.30
CA SER A 81 4.23 -20.44 0.98
C SER A 81 4.71 -18.99 0.86
N GLN A 82 4.08 -18.23 -0.04
CA GLN A 82 4.34 -16.80 -0.18
C GLN A 82 3.02 -16.03 -0.02
N GLU A 83 2.99 -15.11 0.92
CA GLU A 83 1.82 -14.28 1.20
C GLU A 83 1.80 -13.06 0.27
N PHE A 84 0.60 -12.74 -0.22
CA PHE A 84 0.32 -11.58 -1.07
C PHE A 84 -0.89 -10.82 -0.51
N SER A 85 -0.93 -9.52 -0.79
CA SER A 85 -2.07 -8.66 -0.49
C SER A 85 -2.53 -8.01 -1.77
N LEU A 86 -3.84 -8.07 -2.06
CA LEU A 86 -4.42 -7.54 -3.29
C LEU A 86 -5.86 -7.07 -3.06
N HIS A 87 -6.25 -6.00 -3.74
CA HIS A 87 -7.64 -5.54 -3.75
C HIS A 87 -8.56 -6.57 -4.42
N ARG A 88 -9.76 -6.75 -3.89
CA ARG A 88 -10.74 -7.75 -4.32
C ARG A 88 -11.17 -7.56 -5.76
N ASP A 89 -11.12 -6.33 -6.26
CA ASP A 89 -11.44 -5.98 -7.65
C ASP A 89 -10.20 -5.86 -8.55
N ALA A 90 -9.00 -6.07 -8.01
CA ALA A 90 -7.77 -6.03 -8.80
C ALA A 90 -7.46 -7.41 -9.39
N ALA A 91 -6.91 -7.42 -10.60
CA ALA A 91 -6.53 -8.67 -11.26
C ALA A 91 -5.37 -9.35 -10.54
N LEU A 92 -5.50 -10.65 -10.29
CA LEU A 92 -4.49 -11.50 -9.65
C LEU A 92 -3.14 -11.48 -10.40
N GLY A 93 -3.16 -11.24 -11.71
CA GLY A 93 -1.98 -11.11 -12.54
C GLY A 93 -0.98 -10.06 -12.06
N SER A 94 -1.43 -9.02 -11.34
CA SER A 94 -0.55 -7.99 -10.77
C SER A 94 0.46 -8.56 -9.78
N VAL A 95 0.08 -9.59 -9.03
CA VAL A 95 0.94 -10.26 -8.03
C VAL A 95 1.48 -11.62 -8.53
N LEU A 96 0.72 -12.32 -9.36
CA LEU A 96 1.11 -13.64 -9.88
C LEU A 96 2.14 -13.58 -11.02
N THR A 97 2.11 -12.54 -11.85
CA THR A 97 3.12 -12.35 -12.93
C THR A 97 4.54 -12.20 -12.38
N PRO A 98 4.80 -11.32 -11.39
CA PRO A 98 6.13 -11.25 -10.77
C PRO A 98 6.48 -12.54 -10.03
N TYR A 99 5.52 -13.22 -9.39
CA TYR A 99 5.76 -14.54 -8.78
C TYR A 99 6.26 -15.59 -9.79
N LEU A 100 5.64 -15.67 -10.97
CA LEU A 100 6.08 -16.55 -12.06
C LEU A 100 7.50 -16.22 -12.54
N SER A 101 7.96 -14.99 -12.37
CA SER A 101 9.32 -14.59 -12.79
C SER A 101 10.41 -15.26 -11.96
N CYS A 102 10.10 -15.73 -10.75
CA CYS A 102 11.00 -16.55 -9.92
C CYS A 102 11.26 -17.94 -10.51
N PHE A 103 10.44 -18.42 -11.45
CA PHE A 103 10.59 -19.72 -12.07
C PHE A 103 11.44 -19.66 -13.36
N PRO A 104 12.12 -20.75 -13.74
CA PRO A 104 12.77 -20.86 -15.05
C PRO A 104 11.75 -20.75 -16.19
N PRO A 105 12.10 -20.18 -17.36
CA PRO A 105 11.17 -20.01 -18.50
C PRO A 105 10.46 -21.31 -18.94
N CYS A 106 11.15 -22.45 -18.86
CA CYS A 106 10.61 -23.76 -19.20
C CYS A 106 9.56 -24.26 -18.19
N ALA A 107 9.64 -23.83 -16.93
CA ALA A 107 8.70 -24.19 -15.87
C ALA A 107 7.50 -23.24 -15.83
N ARG A 108 7.70 -21.94 -16.10
CA ARG A 108 6.64 -20.92 -16.11
C ARG A 108 5.39 -21.32 -16.91
N LYS A 109 5.58 -21.94 -18.08
CA LYS A 109 4.48 -22.35 -18.97
C LYS A 109 3.65 -23.53 -18.44
N LYS A 110 4.15 -24.25 -17.44
CA LYS A 110 3.47 -25.39 -16.83
C LYS A 110 2.75 -25.04 -15.54
N VAL A 111 3.05 -23.86 -14.98
CA VAL A 111 2.42 -23.38 -13.75
C VAL A 111 0.96 -23.08 -14.01
N VAL A 112 0.08 -23.69 -13.22
CA VAL A 112 -1.36 -23.44 -13.21
C VAL A 112 -1.78 -23.15 -11.77
N PHE A 113 -2.44 -22.02 -11.56
CA PHE A 113 -2.99 -21.66 -10.27
C PHE A 113 -4.38 -22.28 -10.09
N HIS A 114 -4.66 -22.77 -8.90
CA HIS A 114 -5.97 -23.28 -8.52
C HIS A 114 -6.46 -22.64 -7.23
N PHE A 115 -7.76 -22.38 -7.17
CA PHE A 115 -8.50 -21.94 -6.00
C PHE A 115 -9.75 -22.81 -5.90
N ASP A 116 -10.02 -23.42 -4.74
CA ASP A 116 -11.13 -24.37 -4.54
C ASP A 116 -11.26 -25.44 -5.63
N GLY A 117 -10.13 -25.98 -6.08
CA GLY A 117 -10.06 -27.00 -7.13
C GLY A 117 -10.36 -26.49 -8.54
N SER A 118 -10.65 -25.21 -8.72
CA SER A 118 -10.88 -24.57 -10.02
C SER A 118 -9.64 -23.83 -10.51
N LYS A 119 -9.42 -23.82 -11.83
CA LYS A 119 -8.29 -23.09 -12.43
C LYS A 119 -8.50 -21.59 -12.36
N VAL A 120 -7.47 -20.88 -11.94
CA VAL A 120 -7.45 -19.43 -11.84
C VAL A 120 -6.68 -18.80 -12.99
N SER A 121 -7.31 -17.82 -13.63
CA SER A 121 -6.71 -16.96 -14.66
C SER A 121 -6.05 -15.73 -14.03
N LEU A 122 -4.99 -15.24 -14.65
CA LEU A 122 -4.31 -13.99 -14.25
C LEU A 122 -5.20 -12.75 -14.40
N THR A 123 -6.25 -12.81 -15.22
CA THR A 123 -7.19 -11.70 -15.40
C THR A 123 -8.31 -11.69 -14.37
N GLN A 124 -8.51 -12.78 -13.64
CA GLN A 124 -9.55 -12.87 -12.62
C GLN A 124 -9.19 -12.04 -11.40
N THR A 125 -10.23 -11.59 -10.70
CA THR A 125 -10.11 -10.83 -9.46
C THR A 125 -10.48 -11.72 -8.26
N PRO A 126 -9.98 -11.42 -7.05
CA PRO A 126 -10.39 -12.14 -5.86
C PRO A 126 -11.90 -12.13 -5.61
N ALA A 127 -12.60 -11.02 -5.93
CA ALA A 127 -14.05 -10.91 -5.79
C ALA A 127 -14.81 -11.86 -6.73
N GLU A 128 -14.31 -12.09 -7.95
CA GLU A 128 -14.90 -13.05 -8.89
C GLU A 128 -14.72 -14.51 -8.45
N LEU A 129 -13.70 -14.77 -7.63
CA LEU A 129 -13.40 -16.08 -7.07
C LEU A 129 -13.95 -16.27 -5.66
N ASP A 130 -14.59 -15.24 -5.09
CA ASP A 130 -15.07 -15.20 -3.70
C ASP A 130 -13.96 -15.49 -2.68
N MET A 131 -12.77 -14.97 -2.93
CA MET A 131 -11.61 -15.13 -2.04
C MET A 131 -11.72 -14.22 -0.81
N GLU A 132 -11.39 -14.77 0.35
CA GLU A 132 -11.36 -14.11 1.65
C GLU A 132 -9.93 -13.98 2.22
N ASP A 133 -9.79 -13.21 3.30
CA ASP A 133 -8.53 -13.10 4.02
C ASP A 133 -8.10 -14.44 4.64
N GLY A 134 -6.87 -14.85 4.32
CA GLY A 134 -6.24 -16.08 4.79
C GLY A 134 -6.29 -17.24 3.81
N ASP A 135 -6.98 -17.07 2.67
CA ASP A 135 -7.15 -18.08 1.64
C ASP A 135 -5.85 -18.53 1.00
N ILE A 136 -5.89 -19.71 0.39
CA ILE A 136 -4.73 -20.37 -0.22
C ILE A 136 -4.97 -20.56 -1.72
N LEU A 137 -4.05 -20.03 -2.51
CA LEU A 137 -3.95 -20.27 -3.95
C LEU A 137 -2.90 -21.36 -4.20
N GLU A 138 -3.36 -22.51 -4.69
CA GLU A 138 -2.48 -23.64 -4.97
C GLU A 138 -1.74 -23.47 -6.30
N VAL A 139 -0.44 -23.77 -6.30
CA VAL A 139 0.40 -23.77 -7.49
C VAL A 139 0.67 -25.20 -7.92
N TRP A 140 0.21 -25.53 -9.13
CA TRP A 140 0.37 -26.84 -9.75
C TRP A 140 1.35 -26.69 -10.93
N THR A 141 2.38 -27.54 -11.02
CA THR A 141 3.45 -27.46 -12.03
C THR A 141 3.69 -28.77 -12.76
#